data_AF-A0A9P6D6N7-F1
#
_entry.id   AF-A0A9P6D6N7-F1
#
_cell.length_a   1.000
_cell.length_b   1.000
_cell.length_c   1.000
_cell.angle_alpha   90.00
_cell.angle_beta   90.00
_cell.angle_gamma   90.00
#
_symmetry.space_group_name_H-M   'P 1'
#
loop_
_entity.id
_entity.type
_entity.pdbx_description
1 polymer ?
#
loop_
_entity_poly.entity_id
_entity_poly.type
_entity_poly.pdbx_seq_one_letter_code
_entity_poly.pdbx_strand_id
1 'polypeptide(L)'
;MPRSDLLSFISPFQPLFAMGVKAIIEQSAPNRLPTMGEGDIDPSTLWNWFTKCENFLCHKNITNLDMVKTVAYGMGGVRTICWLAAKGPILGDMDWDSYKTQMRTLFLQSDWEHSTRMEILRMHQPSTKPFFDFALEVMGRNNLLAGTDSFMNDEYMRETLEATMEQELSRECNLDNVSQLSDFQEWIDTVRHIDERHHACLEELTREIAKMNIRSAPTTQTPFQHASTTSNTSATSTGQTTPMPKLLQEECQLLSENGRSAVTAILANTRTNAGATTHVNDILSANIEEVPSTNAIAGR
;
A
#
# COMPACT_ATOMS: atom_id res chain seq x y z
N MET A 1 -1.96 -56.12 17.96
CA MET A 1 -1.10 -55.18 18.71
C MET A 1 0.01 -56.00 19.37
N PRO A 2 1.27 -55.53 19.41
CA PRO A 2 1.62 -54.12 19.61
C PRO A 2 2.29 -53.44 18.41
N ARG A 3 1.97 -52.14 18.30
CA ARG A 3 2.63 -51.11 17.51
C ARG A 3 3.96 -50.74 18.18
N SER A 4 4.98 -50.45 17.39
CA SER A 4 6.19 -49.76 17.85
C SER A 4 6.32 -48.46 17.08
N ASP A 5 5.69 -47.45 17.67
CA ASP A 5 5.90 -46.02 17.42
C ASP A 5 7.38 -45.66 17.63
N LEU A 6 8.05 -45.17 16.59
CA LEU A 6 9.43 -44.68 16.66
C LEU A 6 9.63 -43.34 15.93
N LEU A 7 8.65 -42.42 15.98
CA LEU A 7 8.84 -41.03 15.52
C LEU A 7 8.04 -40.02 16.37
N SER A 8 8.07 -40.13 17.69
CA SER A 8 7.35 -39.18 18.55
C SER A 8 8.10 -38.83 19.84
N PHE A 9 9.40 -38.56 19.77
CA PHE A 9 10.18 -38.02 20.89
C PHE A 9 11.44 -37.41 20.25
N ILE A 10 11.66 -36.10 20.18
CA ILE A 10 11.82 -35.16 21.29
C ILE A 10 11.64 -33.74 20.70
N SER A 11 10.57 -33.03 21.07
CA SER A 11 10.51 -31.57 20.99
C SER A 11 10.51 -31.03 22.41
N PRO A 12 11.60 -30.42 22.89
CA PRO A 12 11.60 -29.69 24.13
C PRO A 12 12.34 -28.37 23.92
N PHE A 13 11.85 -27.51 23.03
CA PHE A 13 12.37 -26.14 22.95
C PHE A 13 11.26 -25.12 22.71
N GLN A 14 10.35 -25.04 23.69
CA GLN A 14 9.75 -23.77 24.12
C GLN A 14 9.53 -23.86 25.64
N PRO A 15 9.54 -22.75 26.43
CA PRO A 15 9.74 -21.34 26.07
C PRO A 15 10.78 -20.59 26.96
N LEU A 16 11.44 -19.57 26.42
CA LEU A 16 11.78 -18.37 27.18
C LEU A 16 11.77 -17.19 26.20
N PHE A 17 10.61 -16.57 26.08
CA PHE A 17 10.43 -15.36 25.26
C PHE A 17 11.35 -14.27 25.81
N ALA A 18 12.38 -13.90 25.05
CA ALA A 18 12.94 -12.57 25.15
C ALA A 18 11.87 -11.64 24.56
N MET A 19 10.92 -11.23 25.40
CA MET A 19 9.69 -10.55 24.98
C MET A 19 10.00 -9.35 24.06
N GLY A 20 9.72 -9.50 22.76
CA GLY A 20 9.48 -8.41 21.82
C GLY A 20 10.68 -7.88 21.04
N VAL A 21 11.89 -8.43 21.19
CA VAL A 21 13.05 -7.98 20.39
C VAL A 21 13.20 -8.89 19.17
N LYS A 22 12.87 -8.36 17.98
CA LYS A 22 13.04 -9.06 16.70
C LYS A 22 14.52 -9.25 16.40
N ALA A 23 14.87 -10.42 15.83
CA ALA A 23 16.24 -10.65 15.39
C ALA A 23 16.63 -9.67 14.27
N ILE A 24 17.80 -9.05 14.41
CA ILE A 24 18.33 -8.09 13.45
C ILE A 24 19.23 -8.84 12.46
N ILE A 25 19.06 -8.57 11.18
CA ILE A 25 19.92 -9.14 10.14
C ILE A 25 20.87 -8.07 9.64
N GLU A 26 22.15 -8.26 9.92
CA GLU A 26 23.21 -7.34 9.56
C GLU A 26 23.99 -7.88 8.37
N GLN A 27 24.35 -6.97 7.46
CA GLN A 27 25.26 -7.27 6.35
C GLN A 27 26.11 -6.04 6.10
N SER A 28 27.38 -6.08 6.51
CA SER A 28 28.25 -4.89 6.40
C SER A 28 28.59 -4.52 4.96
N ALA A 29 28.53 -5.48 4.02
CA ALA A 29 28.75 -5.28 2.59
C ALA A 29 28.11 -6.41 1.77
N PRO A 30 27.72 -6.19 0.50
CA PRO A 30 27.12 -7.22 -0.36
C PRO A 30 27.97 -8.48 -0.53
N ASN A 31 29.30 -8.34 -0.40
CA ASN A 31 30.27 -9.43 -0.54
C ASN A 31 30.57 -10.16 0.77
N ARG A 32 29.95 -9.76 1.89
CA ARG A 32 30.07 -10.41 3.19
C ARG A 32 28.81 -11.22 3.47
N LEU A 33 29.02 -12.34 4.16
CA LEU A 33 27.94 -13.20 4.58
C LEU A 33 27.03 -12.41 5.53
N PRO A 34 25.71 -12.38 5.30
CA PRO A 34 24.77 -11.82 6.25
C PRO A 34 24.88 -12.55 7.59
N THR A 35 24.65 -11.83 8.69
CA THR A 35 24.59 -12.41 10.02
C THR A 35 23.25 -12.14 10.67
N MET A 36 22.63 -13.17 11.24
CA MET A 36 21.39 -13.04 12.02
C MET A 36 21.73 -12.92 13.50
N GLY A 37 21.33 -11.83 14.14
CA GLY A 37 21.52 -11.61 15.57
C GLY A 37 20.56 -12.42 16.45
N GLU A 38 20.69 -12.27 17.77
CA GLU A 38 19.75 -12.82 18.73
C GLU A 38 18.41 -12.08 18.68
N GLY A 39 17.30 -12.82 18.77
CA GLY A 39 15.96 -12.26 18.85
C GLY A 39 14.88 -13.23 18.34
N ASP A 40 13.64 -12.77 18.39
CA ASP A 40 12.50 -13.50 17.84
C ASP A 40 12.55 -13.52 16.31
N ILE A 41 12.36 -14.71 15.75
CA ILE A 41 12.37 -14.95 14.30
C ILE A 41 10.92 -15.02 13.82
N ASP A 42 10.49 -13.99 13.10
CA ASP A 42 9.18 -13.93 12.43
C ASP A 42 9.31 -14.21 10.91
N PRO A 43 8.19 -14.38 10.18
CA PRO A 43 8.25 -14.66 8.74
C PRO A 43 9.01 -13.58 7.96
N SER A 44 8.85 -12.31 8.32
CA SER A 44 9.54 -11.18 7.69
C SER A 44 11.05 -11.23 7.91
N THR A 45 11.49 -11.63 9.09
CA THR A 45 12.91 -11.80 9.43
C THR A 45 13.51 -12.94 8.61
N LEU A 46 12.84 -14.11 8.55
CA LEU A 46 13.32 -15.21 7.70
C LEU A 46 13.37 -14.83 6.22
N TRP A 47 12.35 -14.14 5.71
CA TRP A 47 12.35 -13.68 4.32
C TRP A 47 13.51 -12.72 4.03
N ASN A 48 13.75 -11.76 4.92
CA ASN A 48 14.88 -10.83 4.79
C ASN A 48 16.24 -11.57 4.87
N TRP A 49 16.34 -12.59 5.73
CA TRP A 49 17.52 -13.44 5.83
C TRP A 49 17.80 -14.16 4.51
N PHE A 50 16.80 -14.86 3.97
CA PHE A 50 16.94 -15.58 2.70
C PHE A 50 17.28 -14.63 1.55
N THR A 51 16.59 -13.50 1.44
CA THR A 51 16.85 -12.49 0.40
C THR A 51 18.29 -11.98 0.46
N LYS A 52 18.81 -11.66 1.65
CA LYS A 52 20.21 -11.21 1.81
C LYS A 52 21.20 -12.33 1.51
N CYS A 53 20.88 -13.57 1.88
CA CYS A 53 21.73 -14.73 1.57
C CYS A 53 21.76 -14.99 0.07
N GLU A 54 20.63 -14.99 -0.62
CA GLU A 54 20.54 -15.17 -2.07
C GLU A 54 21.34 -14.10 -2.82
N ASN A 55 21.25 -12.83 -2.39
CA ASN A 55 22.07 -11.75 -2.94
C ASN A 55 23.58 -12.00 -2.77
N PHE A 56 24.00 -12.45 -1.59
CA PHE A 56 25.40 -12.80 -1.32
C PHE A 56 25.86 -14.00 -2.17
N LEU A 57 25.04 -15.05 -2.25
CA LEU A 57 25.32 -16.27 -3.02
C LEU A 57 25.45 -15.96 -4.51
N CYS A 58 24.54 -15.13 -5.04
CA CYS A 58 24.57 -14.64 -6.41
C CYS A 58 25.85 -13.83 -6.68
N HIS A 59 26.21 -12.91 -5.80
CA HIS A 59 27.44 -12.12 -5.95
C HIS A 59 28.71 -12.99 -5.92
N LYS A 60 28.69 -14.10 -5.18
CA LYS A 60 29.84 -15.00 -5.03
C LYS A 60 29.85 -16.15 -6.05
N ASN A 61 28.82 -16.29 -6.88
CA ASN A 61 28.65 -17.40 -7.82
C ASN A 61 28.82 -18.78 -7.16
N ILE A 62 28.24 -18.96 -5.98
CA ILE A 62 28.34 -20.23 -5.23
C ILE A 62 27.38 -21.26 -5.84
N THR A 63 27.85 -22.50 -5.99
CA THR A 63 27.04 -23.58 -6.55
C THR A 63 25.97 -24.06 -5.56
N ASN A 64 24.83 -24.55 -6.06
CA ASN A 64 23.68 -24.97 -5.24
C ASN A 64 24.03 -25.95 -4.11
N LEU A 65 25.02 -26.82 -4.32
CA LEU A 65 25.44 -27.83 -3.33
C LEU A 65 26.19 -27.24 -2.12
N ASP A 66 26.81 -26.07 -2.29
CA ASP A 66 27.59 -25.41 -1.22
C ASP A 66 26.87 -24.21 -0.60
N MET A 67 25.69 -23.85 -1.12
CA MET A 67 24.90 -22.71 -0.63
C MET A 67 24.54 -22.87 0.86
N VAL A 68 23.94 -24.00 1.23
CA VAL A 68 23.47 -24.26 2.61
C VAL A 68 24.65 -24.29 3.57
N LYS A 69 25.75 -24.97 3.20
CA LYS A 69 26.98 -25.01 4.02
C LYS A 69 27.53 -23.61 4.28
N THR A 70 27.53 -22.75 3.26
CA THR A 70 28.07 -21.40 3.36
C THR A 70 27.19 -20.52 4.25
N VAL A 71 25.88 -20.59 4.07
CA VAL A 71 24.92 -19.69 4.74
C VAL A 71 24.62 -20.11 6.18
N ALA A 72 24.62 -21.42 6.47
CA ALA A 72 24.25 -21.92 7.79
C ALA A 72 25.11 -21.34 8.93
N TYR A 73 26.40 -21.07 8.68
CA TYR A 73 27.31 -20.46 9.65
C TYR A 73 27.07 -18.96 9.89
N GLY A 74 26.32 -18.28 9.02
CA GLY A 74 25.95 -16.88 9.21
C GLY A 74 24.83 -16.69 10.24
N MET A 75 24.17 -17.77 10.67
CA MET A 75 23.13 -17.67 11.66
C MET A 75 23.71 -17.56 13.07
N GLY A 76 23.54 -16.40 13.69
CA GLY A 76 23.86 -16.17 15.09
C GLY A 76 22.72 -16.57 16.02
N GLY A 77 23.02 -16.53 17.31
CA GLY A 77 22.10 -16.84 18.40
C GLY A 77 22.11 -18.29 18.85
N VAL A 78 21.98 -18.48 20.16
CA VAL A 78 22.14 -19.77 20.84
C VAL A 78 21.24 -20.85 20.23
N ARG A 79 19.96 -20.55 19.96
CA ARG A 79 19.00 -21.51 19.38
C ARG A 79 19.48 -22.05 18.03
N THR A 80 19.95 -21.16 17.18
CA THR A 80 20.36 -21.55 15.84
C THR A 80 21.68 -22.29 15.84
N ILE A 81 22.63 -21.89 16.70
CA ILE A 81 23.90 -22.58 16.89
C ILE A 81 23.65 -24.01 17.42
N CYS A 82 22.77 -24.17 18.42
CA CYS A 82 22.39 -25.50 18.93
C CYS A 82 21.74 -26.36 17.86
N TRP A 83 20.87 -25.79 17.04
CA TRP A 83 20.25 -26.50 15.92
C TRP A 83 21.28 -26.90 14.85
N LEU A 84 22.18 -26.00 14.47
CA LEU A 84 23.27 -26.25 13.53
C LEU A 84 24.20 -27.36 14.04
N ALA A 85 24.53 -27.36 15.34
CA ALA A 85 25.31 -28.44 15.94
C ALA A 85 24.59 -29.80 15.89
N ALA A 86 23.26 -29.81 16.08
CA ALA A 86 22.46 -31.04 16.02
C ALA A 86 22.24 -31.57 14.59
N LYS A 87 22.15 -30.70 13.59
CA LYS A 87 21.82 -31.04 12.19
C LYS A 87 22.99 -30.91 11.22
N GLY A 88 24.17 -30.47 11.69
CA GLY A 88 25.36 -30.21 10.87
C GLY A 88 25.69 -31.28 9.83
N PRO A 89 25.69 -32.58 10.17
CA PRO A 89 25.97 -33.65 9.20
C PRO A 89 24.97 -33.73 8.05
N ILE A 90 23.72 -33.35 8.27
CA ILE A 90 22.62 -33.45 7.29
C ILE A 90 22.52 -32.17 6.44
N LEU A 91 22.92 -31.03 6.99
CA LEU A 91 22.86 -29.74 6.29
C LEU A 91 23.79 -29.67 5.07
N GLY A 92 24.82 -30.53 5.02
CA GLY A 92 25.76 -30.57 3.90
C GLY A 92 25.20 -31.15 2.60
N ASP A 93 24.15 -31.95 2.68
CA ASP A 93 23.53 -32.63 1.53
C ASP A 93 22.19 -32.01 1.14
N MET A 94 21.80 -30.94 1.83
CA MET A 94 20.52 -30.29 1.65
C MET A 94 20.55 -29.27 0.52
N ASP A 95 19.53 -29.28 -0.33
CA ASP A 95 19.30 -28.21 -1.28
C ASP A 95 18.73 -26.95 -0.60
N TRP A 96 18.74 -25.83 -1.33
CA TRP A 96 18.32 -24.53 -0.80
C TRP A 96 16.84 -24.47 -0.39
N ASP A 97 15.95 -25.15 -1.12
CA ASP A 97 14.51 -25.12 -0.87
C ASP A 97 14.14 -26.00 0.35
N SER A 98 14.77 -27.16 0.48
CA SER A 98 14.71 -28.02 1.65
C SER A 98 15.20 -27.30 2.91
N TYR A 99 16.27 -26.50 2.79
CA TYR A 99 16.77 -25.68 3.89
C TYR A 99 15.76 -24.59 4.29
N LYS A 100 15.21 -23.82 3.34
CA LYS A 100 14.16 -22.82 3.61
C LYS A 100 12.94 -23.43 4.29
N THR A 101 12.52 -24.62 3.84
CA THR A 101 11.39 -25.36 4.41
C THR A 101 11.65 -25.75 5.86
N GLN A 102 12.79 -26.38 6.15
CA GLN A 102 13.13 -26.75 7.53
C GLN A 102 13.23 -25.52 8.45
N MET A 103 13.83 -24.43 7.96
CA MET A 103 13.92 -23.18 8.72
C MET A 103 12.55 -22.64 9.11
N ARG A 104 11.58 -22.63 8.18
CA ARG A 104 10.20 -22.24 8.47
C ARG A 104 9.56 -23.15 9.52
N THR A 105 9.67 -24.47 9.36
CA THR A 105 9.12 -25.45 10.31
C THR A 105 9.71 -25.33 11.72
N LEU A 106 10.99 -24.99 11.83
CA LEU A 106 11.69 -24.95 13.12
C LEU A 106 11.49 -23.64 13.87
N PHE A 107 11.51 -22.51 13.16
CA PHE A 107 11.54 -21.19 13.79
C PHE A 107 10.17 -20.51 13.85
N LEU A 108 9.27 -20.79 12.91
CA LEU A 108 7.94 -20.19 12.87
C LEU A 108 6.93 -21.03 13.66
N GLN A 109 5.86 -20.39 14.12
CA GLN A 109 4.72 -21.07 14.76
C GLN A 109 3.98 -21.95 13.76
N SER A 110 3.35 -23.03 14.18
CA SER A 110 2.69 -23.98 13.27
C SER A 110 1.62 -23.36 12.35
N ASP A 111 0.96 -22.30 12.80
CA ASP A 111 -0.11 -21.59 12.11
C ASP A 111 0.38 -20.33 11.37
N TRP A 112 1.70 -20.11 11.28
CA TRP A 112 2.28 -18.89 10.68
C TRP A 112 1.75 -18.61 9.28
N GLU A 113 1.63 -19.66 8.45
CA GLU A 113 1.20 -19.55 7.06
C GLU A 113 -0.25 -19.08 6.98
N HIS A 114 -1.14 -19.71 7.76
CA HIS A 114 -2.53 -19.32 7.86
C HIS A 114 -2.67 -17.89 8.42
N SER A 115 -1.95 -17.58 9.49
CA SER A 115 -1.97 -16.26 10.14
C SER A 115 -1.50 -15.15 9.21
N THR A 116 -0.43 -15.37 8.43
CA THR A 116 0.04 -14.42 7.40
C THR A 116 -0.97 -14.26 6.27
N ARG A 117 -1.58 -15.36 5.77
CA ARG A 117 -2.63 -15.27 4.75
C ARG A 117 -3.84 -14.47 5.25
N MET A 118 -4.28 -14.72 6.48
CA MET A 118 -5.38 -13.98 7.09
C MET A 118 -5.04 -12.51 7.35
N GLU A 119 -3.79 -12.17 7.63
CA GLU A 119 -3.34 -10.78 7.72
C GLU A 119 -3.52 -10.09 6.38
N ILE A 120 -3.08 -10.70 5.27
CA ILE A 120 -3.21 -10.14 3.92
C ILE A 120 -4.68 -9.90 3.56
N LEU A 121 -5.55 -10.88 3.80
CA LEU A 121 -6.99 -10.78 3.50
C LEU A 121 -7.73 -9.73 4.35
N ARG A 122 -7.11 -9.25 5.45
CA ARG A 122 -7.67 -8.21 6.32
C ARG A 122 -7.10 -6.82 6.04
N MET A 123 -6.09 -6.73 5.17
CA MET A 123 -5.55 -5.44 4.76
C MET A 123 -6.60 -4.70 3.95
N HIS A 124 -6.75 -3.40 4.20
CA HIS A 124 -7.59 -2.50 3.42
C HIS A 124 -6.82 -1.24 3.12
N GLN A 125 -7.00 -0.69 1.92
CA GLN A 125 -6.40 0.58 1.54
C GLN A 125 -6.96 1.70 2.45
N PRO A 126 -6.12 2.37 3.25
CA PRO A 126 -6.54 3.59 3.92
C PRO A 126 -6.78 4.70 2.89
N SER A 127 -7.81 5.52 3.06
CA SER A 127 -8.12 6.65 2.16
C SER A 127 -7.03 7.72 2.06
N THR A 128 -6.05 7.69 2.97
CA THR A 128 -4.90 8.60 2.96
C THR A 128 -3.68 8.03 2.25
N LYS A 129 -3.73 6.77 1.78
CA LYS A 129 -2.59 6.07 1.21
C LYS A 129 -2.82 5.85 -0.29
N PRO A 130 -1.84 6.20 -1.15
CA PRO A 130 -1.89 5.87 -2.56
C PRO A 130 -2.03 4.37 -2.78
N PHE A 131 -2.81 3.99 -3.80
CA PHE A 131 -3.07 2.60 -4.15
C PHE A 131 -1.79 1.82 -4.40
N PHE A 132 -0.82 2.41 -5.11
CA PHE A 132 0.41 1.70 -5.48
C PHE A 132 1.24 1.29 -4.25
N ASP A 133 1.35 2.16 -3.25
CA ASP A 133 2.05 1.85 -2.00
C ASP A 133 1.32 0.74 -1.22
N PHE A 134 -0.02 0.80 -1.19
CA PHE A 134 -0.83 -0.26 -0.60
C PHE A 134 -0.63 -1.60 -1.33
N ALA A 135 -0.65 -1.61 -2.65
CA ALA A 135 -0.45 -2.82 -3.45
C ALA A 135 0.94 -3.44 -3.21
N LEU A 136 2.00 -2.61 -3.11
CA LEU A 136 3.34 -3.06 -2.74
C LEU A 136 3.40 -3.67 -1.34
N GLU A 137 2.66 -3.13 -0.36
CA GLU A 137 2.58 -3.73 0.97
C GLU A 137 1.90 -5.11 0.94
N VAL A 138 0.78 -5.24 0.24
CA VAL A 138 0.04 -6.51 0.09
C VAL A 138 0.91 -7.55 -0.63
N MET A 139 1.55 -7.18 -1.74
CA MET A 139 2.48 -8.04 -2.48
C MET A 139 3.70 -8.43 -1.64
N GLY A 140 4.27 -7.48 -0.89
CA GLY A 140 5.38 -7.72 0.04
C GLY A 140 5.03 -8.73 1.13
N ARG A 141 3.80 -8.68 1.65
CA ARG A 141 3.29 -9.69 2.59
C ARG A 141 3.05 -11.04 1.93
N ASN A 142 2.51 -11.07 0.72
CA ASN A 142 2.34 -12.32 -0.03
C ASN A 142 3.68 -13.02 -0.31
N ASN A 143 4.76 -12.26 -0.54
CA ASN A 143 6.10 -12.82 -0.71
C ASN A 143 6.62 -13.60 0.51
N LEU A 144 6.08 -13.35 1.72
CA LEU A 144 6.41 -14.16 2.90
C LEU A 144 5.91 -15.61 2.77
N LEU A 145 4.85 -15.83 1.98
CA LEU A 145 4.26 -17.13 1.66
C LEU A 145 4.93 -17.81 0.47
N ALA A 146 5.95 -17.20 -0.17
CA ALA A 146 6.57 -17.75 -1.36
C ALA A 146 7.12 -19.17 -1.13
N GLY A 147 6.73 -20.11 -1.99
CA GLY A 147 7.09 -21.53 -1.86
C GLY A 147 6.25 -22.29 -0.84
N THR A 148 5.07 -21.78 -0.46
CA THR A 148 4.03 -22.53 0.25
C THR A 148 2.75 -22.60 -0.59
N ASP A 149 1.82 -23.48 -0.22
CA ASP A 149 0.54 -23.64 -0.92
C ASP A 149 -0.41 -22.44 -0.70
N SER A 150 -0.17 -21.63 0.34
CA SER A 150 -0.94 -20.41 0.61
C SER A 150 -0.48 -19.20 -0.19
N PHE A 151 0.57 -19.29 -1.01
CA PHE A 151 0.99 -18.19 -1.88
C PHE A 151 -0.12 -17.82 -2.87
N MET A 152 -0.41 -16.53 -2.99
CA MET A 152 -1.45 -16.03 -3.90
C MET A 152 -0.82 -15.68 -5.25
N ASN A 153 -1.36 -16.25 -6.33
CA ASN A 153 -0.95 -15.90 -7.69
C ASN A 153 -1.51 -14.53 -8.10
N ASP A 154 -1.10 -14.04 -9.25
CA ASP A 154 -1.46 -12.71 -9.77
C ASP A 154 -2.98 -12.51 -9.89
N GLU A 155 -3.72 -13.55 -10.30
CA GLU A 155 -5.18 -13.52 -10.40
C GLU A 155 -5.83 -13.31 -9.02
N TYR A 156 -5.46 -14.13 -8.03
CA TYR A 156 -6.00 -14.02 -6.68
C TYR A 156 -5.54 -12.72 -5.98
N MET A 157 -4.33 -12.25 -6.29
CA MET A 157 -3.82 -10.96 -5.82
C MET A 157 -4.63 -9.79 -6.38
N ARG A 158 -4.99 -9.83 -7.67
CA ARG A 158 -5.89 -8.84 -8.28
C ARG A 158 -7.25 -8.83 -7.56
N GLU A 159 -7.88 -9.99 -7.42
CA GLU A 159 -9.18 -10.11 -6.72
C GLU A 159 -9.11 -9.58 -5.28
N THR A 160 -8.02 -9.89 -4.57
CA THR A 160 -7.80 -9.42 -3.20
C THR A 160 -7.66 -7.90 -3.17
N LEU A 161 -6.88 -7.31 -4.07
CA LEU A 161 -6.69 -5.86 -4.16
C LEU A 161 -7.99 -5.15 -4.57
N GLU A 162 -8.76 -5.71 -5.51
CA GLU A 162 -10.08 -5.20 -5.90
C GLU A 162 -11.08 -5.19 -4.74
N ALA A 163 -11.07 -6.23 -3.91
CA ALA A 163 -11.95 -6.32 -2.75
C ALA A 163 -11.53 -5.40 -1.58
N THR A 164 -10.27 -4.98 -1.54
CA THR A 164 -9.68 -4.29 -0.37
C THR A 164 -9.27 -2.84 -0.64
N MET A 165 -9.26 -2.41 -1.91
CA MET A 165 -9.03 -1.01 -2.30
C MET A 165 -10.14 -0.08 -1.80
N GLU A 166 -9.86 1.22 -1.81
CA GLU A 166 -10.84 2.23 -1.43
C GLU A 166 -12.08 2.19 -2.33
N GLN A 167 -13.26 2.34 -1.73
CA GLN A 167 -14.53 2.21 -2.45
C GLN A 167 -14.71 3.28 -3.55
N GLU A 168 -14.22 4.50 -3.34
CA GLU A 168 -14.28 5.56 -4.34
C GLU A 168 -13.40 5.24 -5.55
N LEU A 169 -12.16 4.80 -5.30
CA LEU A 169 -11.26 4.31 -6.35
C LEU A 169 -11.87 3.12 -7.10
N SER A 170 -12.40 2.12 -6.39
CA SER A 170 -13.06 0.96 -6.99
C SER A 170 -14.19 1.37 -7.94
N ARG A 171 -14.98 2.38 -7.58
CA ARG A 171 -16.03 2.91 -8.45
C ARG A 171 -15.45 3.55 -9.71
N GLU A 172 -14.35 4.28 -9.62
CA GLU A 172 -13.68 4.85 -10.80
C GLU A 172 -13.09 3.77 -11.72
N CYS A 173 -12.43 2.75 -11.15
CA CYS A 173 -11.92 1.62 -11.92
C CYS A 173 -13.03 0.88 -12.68
N ASN A 174 -14.21 0.72 -12.06
CA ASN A 174 -15.38 0.13 -12.71
C ASN A 174 -15.92 0.99 -13.86
N LEU A 175 -15.89 2.31 -13.74
CA LEU A 175 -16.31 3.22 -14.82
C LEU A 175 -15.34 3.18 -16.01
N ASP A 176 -14.05 2.98 -15.73
CA ASP A 176 -12.99 2.90 -16.74
C ASP A 176 -12.80 1.46 -17.28
N ASN A 177 -13.65 0.50 -16.87
CA ASN A 177 -13.65 -0.91 -17.28
C ASN A 177 -12.31 -1.64 -17.08
N VAL A 178 -11.58 -1.27 -16.03
CA VAL A 178 -10.23 -1.80 -15.74
C VAL A 178 -10.24 -3.32 -15.44
N SER A 179 -11.39 -3.87 -15.00
CA SER A 179 -11.56 -5.30 -14.74
C SER A 179 -11.43 -6.20 -15.98
N GLN A 180 -11.39 -5.63 -17.19
CA GLN A 180 -11.16 -6.37 -18.43
C GLN A 180 -9.67 -6.65 -18.69
N LEU A 181 -8.76 -6.01 -17.94
CA LEU A 181 -7.32 -6.22 -18.08
C LEU A 181 -6.91 -7.55 -17.44
N SER A 182 -6.45 -8.47 -18.28
CA SER A 182 -5.97 -9.79 -17.83
C SER A 182 -4.55 -9.76 -17.28
N ASP A 183 -3.70 -8.86 -17.79
CA ASP A 183 -2.33 -8.70 -17.33
C ASP A 183 -2.30 -7.96 -16.00
N PHE A 184 -1.65 -8.55 -14.99
CA PHE A 184 -1.66 -8.00 -13.64
C PHE A 184 -0.86 -6.71 -13.52
N GLN A 185 0.25 -6.59 -14.26
CA GLN A 185 1.09 -5.40 -14.21
C GLN A 185 0.41 -4.22 -14.91
N GLU A 186 -0.16 -4.46 -16.10
CA GLU A 186 -0.97 -3.48 -16.83
C GLU A 186 -2.17 -3.02 -15.99
N TRP A 187 -2.81 -3.95 -15.26
CA TRP A 187 -3.90 -3.64 -14.34
C TRP A 187 -3.42 -2.75 -13.18
N ILE A 188 -2.33 -3.10 -12.49
CA ILE A 188 -1.75 -2.28 -11.40
C ILE A 188 -1.43 -0.86 -11.88
N ASP A 189 -0.78 -0.73 -13.04
CA ASP A 189 -0.37 0.56 -13.58
C ASP A 189 -1.57 1.42 -13.98
N THR A 190 -2.63 0.79 -14.53
CA THR A 190 -3.87 1.49 -14.87
C THR A 190 -4.60 1.98 -13.61
N VAL A 191 -4.76 1.13 -12.59
CA VAL A 191 -5.38 1.54 -11.31
C VAL A 191 -4.58 2.66 -10.65
N ARG A 192 -3.25 2.58 -10.68
CA ARG A 192 -2.38 3.64 -10.19
C ARG A 192 -2.66 4.98 -10.87
N HIS A 193 -2.78 5.02 -12.20
CA HIS A 193 -3.08 6.27 -12.90
C HIS A 193 -4.46 6.84 -12.57
N ILE A 194 -5.46 5.98 -12.33
CA ILE A 194 -6.78 6.40 -11.86
C ILE A 194 -6.69 6.99 -10.46
N ASP A 195 -5.97 6.35 -9.55
CA ASP A 195 -5.75 6.81 -8.17
C ASP A 195 -5.00 8.16 -8.13
N GLU A 196 -3.96 8.33 -8.94
CA GLU A 196 -3.25 9.61 -9.10
C GLU A 196 -4.18 10.73 -9.58
N ARG A 197 -5.06 10.44 -10.54
CA ARG A 197 -6.09 11.39 -11.02
C ARG A 197 -7.12 11.71 -9.93
N HIS A 198 -7.54 10.70 -9.17
CA HIS A 198 -8.49 10.83 -8.07
C HIS A 198 -7.94 11.75 -6.97
N HIS A 199 -6.72 11.48 -6.50
CA HIS A 199 -6.06 12.32 -5.49
C HIS A 199 -5.81 13.74 -5.98
N ALA A 200 -5.36 13.95 -7.23
CA ALA A 200 -5.19 15.29 -7.78
C ALA A 200 -6.51 16.10 -7.81
N CYS A 201 -7.64 15.45 -8.09
CA CYS A 201 -8.96 16.08 -8.06
C CYS A 201 -9.36 16.46 -6.63
N LEU A 202 -9.12 15.59 -5.65
CA LEU A 202 -9.41 15.86 -4.24
C LEU A 202 -8.56 17.01 -3.69
N GLU A 203 -7.28 17.08 -4.08
CA GLU A 203 -6.39 18.18 -3.69
C GLU A 203 -6.87 19.52 -4.26
N GLU A 204 -7.29 19.57 -5.52
CA GLU A 204 -7.84 20.79 -6.13
C GLU A 204 -9.12 21.24 -5.41
N LEU A 205 -10.04 20.31 -5.15
CA LEU A 205 -11.28 20.61 -4.44
C LEU A 205 -10.99 21.17 -3.03
N THR A 206 -10.07 20.54 -2.31
CA THR A 206 -9.65 20.99 -0.97
C THR A 206 -9.06 22.39 -1.02
N ARG A 207 -8.25 22.68 -2.06
CA ARG A 207 -7.65 24.00 -2.28
C ARG A 207 -8.70 25.08 -2.55
N GLU A 208 -9.70 24.78 -3.38
CA GLU A 208 -10.79 25.72 -3.66
C GLU A 208 -11.67 25.98 -2.44
N ILE A 209 -12.01 24.95 -1.66
CA ILE A 209 -12.74 25.10 -0.39
C ILE A 209 -11.97 26.00 0.58
N ALA A 210 -10.65 25.80 0.71
CA ALA A 210 -9.81 26.64 1.56
C ALA A 210 -9.81 28.12 1.11
N LYS A 211 -9.74 28.38 -0.20
CA LYS A 211 -9.84 29.75 -0.75
C LYS A 211 -11.18 30.42 -0.45
N MET A 212 -12.28 29.67 -0.56
CA MET A 212 -13.62 30.18 -0.25
C MET A 212 -13.77 30.52 1.23
N ASN A 213 -13.25 29.67 2.12
CA ASN A 213 -13.35 29.88 3.57
C ASN A 213 -12.56 31.13 4.04
N ILE A 214 -11.41 31.43 3.42
CA ILE A 214 -10.63 32.64 3.70
C ILE A 214 -11.38 33.92 3.27
N ARG A 215 -12.13 33.87 2.17
CA ARG A 215 -12.93 35.01 1.66
C ARG A 215 -14.17 35.30 2.50
N SER A 216 -14.67 34.31 3.25
CA SER A 216 -15.84 34.44 4.12
C SER A 216 -15.51 34.86 5.55
N ALA A 217 -14.23 35.04 5.91
CA ALA A 217 -13.86 35.60 7.20
C ALA A 217 -14.35 37.06 7.30
N PRO A 218 -15.20 37.41 8.29
CA PRO A 218 -15.71 38.77 8.41
C PRO A 218 -14.52 39.69 8.68
N THR A 219 -14.29 40.63 7.76
CA THR A 219 -13.41 41.77 7.99
C THR A 219 -13.90 42.46 9.25
N THR A 220 -13.14 42.37 10.34
CA THR A 220 -13.37 43.11 11.57
C THR A 220 -13.30 44.59 11.22
N GLN A 221 -14.44 45.17 10.89
CA GLN A 221 -14.56 46.60 10.68
C GLN A 221 -14.21 47.28 12.00
N THR A 222 -13.17 48.10 11.96
CA THR A 222 -12.77 49.05 13.00
C THR A 222 -13.98 49.84 13.50
N PRO A 223 -14.26 49.93 14.80
CA PRO A 223 -15.37 50.73 15.30
C PRO A 223 -15.01 52.21 15.21
N PHE A 224 -15.74 52.94 14.36
CA PHE A 224 -15.77 54.39 14.37
C PHE A 224 -16.29 54.87 15.74
N GLN A 225 -15.44 55.58 16.46
CA GLN A 225 -15.81 56.30 17.67
C GLN A 225 -16.60 57.55 17.29
N HIS A 226 -17.93 57.50 17.46
CA HIS A 226 -18.73 58.71 17.59
C HIS A 226 -19.20 58.84 19.03
N ALA A 227 -18.63 59.83 19.71
CA ALA A 227 -19.10 60.32 20.99
C ALA A 227 -20.43 61.07 20.81
N SER A 228 -21.42 60.77 21.65
CA SER A 228 -22.46 61.71 22.08
C SER A 228 -23.17 61.19 23.33
N THR A 229 -23.57 62.17 24.12
CA THR A 229 -23.80 62.14 25.56
C THR A 229 -25.25 61.77 25.94
N THR A 230 -25.38 61.30 27.18
CA THR A 230 -26.46 61.58 28.17
C THR A 230 -27.52 60.52 28.49
N SER A 231 -27.49 60.16 29.78
CA SER A 231 -28.57 59.90 30.75
C SER A 231 -29.36 58.59 30.78
N ASN A 232 -29.05 57.84 31.85
CA ASN A 232 -29.92 57.16 32.83
C ASN A 232 -31.02 56.21 32.34
N THR A 233 -30.89 54.93 32.69
CA THR A 233 -31.73 54.30 33.75
C THR A 233 -31.23 52.89 34.08
N SER A 234 -31.30 52.58 35.37
CA SER A 234 -30.92 51.30 35.97
C SER A 234 -31.89 50.19 35.57
N ALA A 235 -31.37 49.07 35.07
CA ALA A 235 -32.05 47.78 35.16
C ALA A 235 -31.02 46.64 35.06
N THR A 236 -30.78 46.00 36.20
CA THR A 236 -30.15 44.70 36.31
C THR A 236 -31.02 43.67 35.58
N SER A 237 -30.53 43.09 34.49
CA SER A 237 -31.05 41.80 34.01
C SER A 237 -29.97 41.02 33.25
N THR A 238 -29.96 39.75 33.61
CA THR A 238 -29.04 38.67 33.28
C THR A 238 -28.86 38.49 31.77
N GLY A 239 -27.61 38.39 31.32
CA GLY A 239 -27.28 38.11 29.92
C GLY A 239 -27.87 36.78 29.45
N GLN A 240 -28.81 36.85 28.51
CA GLN A 240 -29.20 35.73 27.68
C GLN A 240 -28.44 35.84 26.36
N THR A 241 -27.49 34.94 26.16
CA THR A 241 -26.98 34.62 24.83
C THR A 241 -28.12 33.95 24.05
N THR A 242 -28.59 34.60 23.00
CA THR A 242 -29.52 33.97 22.04
C THR A 242 -28.77 32.83 21.33
N PRO A 243 -29.21 31.56 21.44
CA PRO A 243 -28.61 30.47 20.69
C PRO A 243 -28.97 30.65 19.22
N MET A 244 -28.00 30.44 18.32
CA MET A 244 -28.28 30.25 16.90
C MET A 244 -29.34 29.15 16.73
N PRO A 245 -30.32 29.32 15.82
CA PRO A 245 -31.24 28.24 15.48
C PRO A 245 -30.43 27.03 15.01
N LYS A 246 -30.59 25.89 15.68
CA LYS A 246 -30.05 24.63 15.17
C LYS A 246 -30.84 24.30 13.90
N LEU A 247 -30.11 24.08 12.80
CA LEU A 247 -30.66 23.58 11.55
C LEU A 247 -31.60 22.40 11.85
N LEU A 248 -32.82 22.46 11.35
CA LEU A 248 -33.75 21.34 11.51
C LEU A 248 -33.22 20.13 10.75
N GLN A 249 -33.57 18.94 11.22
CA GLN A 249 -33.14 17.67 10.63
C GLN A 249 -33.48 17.57 9.14
N GLU A 250 -34.54 18.26 8.72
CA GLU A 250 -34.99 18.43 7.35
C GLU A 250 -33.99 19.22 6.49
N GLU A 251 -33.34 20.24 7.06
CA GLU A 251 -32.32 21.05 6.40
C GLU A 251 -30.97 20.30 6.30
N CYS A 252 -30.61 19.52 7.33
CA CYS A 252 -29.48 18.60 7.26
C CYS A 252 -29.68 17.51 6.20
N GLN A 253 -30.91 17.02 6.04
CA GLN A 253 -31.24 16.02 5.03
C GLN A 253 -31.18 16.62 3.62
N LEU A 254 -31.72 17.82 3.42
CA LEU A 254 -31.60 18.57 2.16
C LEU A 254 -30.14 18.87 1.79
N LEU A 255 -29.29 19.21 2.76
CA LEU A 255 -27.85 19.43 2.51
C LEU A 255 -27.12 18.12 2.16
N SER A 256 -27.49 17.00 2.77
CA SER A 256 -26.92 15.68 2.43
C SER A 256 -27.32 15.21 1.02
N GLU A 257 -28.54 15.54 0.59
CA GLU A 257 -29.11 15.12 -0.68
C GLU A 257 -28.64 16.03 -1.83
N ASN A 258 -28.58 17.35 -1.61
CA ASN A 258 -28.07 18.31 -2.58
C ASN A 258 -26.54 18.36 -2.64
N GLY A 259 -25.83 18.10 -1.53
CA GLY A 259 -24.36 18.04 -1.52
C GLY A 259 -23.82 16.90 -2.40
N ARG A 260 -24.48 15.74 -2.36
CA ARG A 260 -24.18 14.59 -3.23
C ARG A 260 -24.50 14.87 -4.70
N SER A 261 -25.60 15.57 -4.96
CA SER A 261 -26.01 15.96 -6.31
C SER A 261 -25.07 17.01 -6.93
N ALA A 262 -24.60 17.99 -6.14
CA ALA A 262 -23.68 19.03 -6.61
C ALA A 262 -22.30 18.46 -6.99
N VAL A 263 -21.76 17.53 -6.21
CA VAL A 263 -20.49 16.86 -6.55
C VAL A 263 -20.64 16.03 -7.83
N THR A 264 -21.76 15.33 -7.98
CA THR A 264 -22.05 14.54 -9.19
C THR A 264 -22.26 15.43 -10.42
N ALA A 265 -22.90 16.58 -10.27
CA ALA A 265 -23.12 17.56 -11.35
C ALA A 265 -21.82 18.29 -11.75
N ILE A 266 -20.93 18.59 -10.80
CA ILE A 266 -19.62 19.17 -11.08
C ILE A 266 -18.74 18.17 -11.83
N LEU A 267 -18.72 16.90 -11.43
CA LEU A 267 -18.02 15.82 -12.15
C LEU A 267 -18.59 15.56 -13.56
N ALA A 268 -19.91 15.73 -13.75
CA ALA A 268 -20.53 15.62 -15.07
C ALA A 268 -20.16 16.80 -15.99
N ASN A 269 -20.13 18.02 -15.46
CA ASN A 269 -19.82 19.22 -16.25
C ASN A 269 -18.34 19.33 -16.66
N THR A 270 -17.40 18.87 -15.82
CA THR A 270 -15.98 18.79 -16.20
C THR A 270 -15.74 17.76 -17.30
N ARG A 271 -16.50 16.66 -17.32
CA ARG A 271 -16.46 15.62 -18.37
C ARG A 271 -16.96 16.13 -19.74
N THR A 272 -18.01 16.95 -19.78
CA THR A 272 -18.47 17.59 -21.02
C THR A 272 -17.50 18.64 -21.55
N ASN A 273 -16.78 19.35 -20.66
CA ASN A 273 -15.79 20.35 -21.10
C ASN A 273 -14.49 19.70 -21.59
N ALA A 274 -14.08 18.56 -21.01
CA ALA A 274 -12.95 17.78 -21.51
C ALA A 274 -13.23 17.13 -22.88
N GLY A 275 -14.47 16.71 -23.16
CA GLY A 275 -14.86 16.23 -24.49
C GLY A 275 -14.89 17.32 -25.58
N ALA A 276 -15.12 18.58 -25.20
CA ALA A 276 -15.11 19.70 -26.13
C ALA A 276 -13.69 20.13 -26.53
N THR A 277 -12.70 20.01 -25.64
CA THR A 277 -11.29 20.30 -25.96
C THR A 277 -10.64 19.24 -26.85
N THR A 278 -11.07 17.98 -26.80
CA THR A 278 -10.58 16.93 -27.71
C THR A 278 -11.05 17.17 -29.16
N HIS A 279 -12.30 17.62 -29.35
CA HIS A 279 -12.84 17.88 -30.69
C HIS A 279 -12.21 19.11 -31.38
N VAL A 280 -11.69 20.09 -30.62
CA VAL A 280 -10.99 21.25 -31.19
C VAL A 280 -9.56 20.89 -31.64
N ASN A 281 -8.88 19.98 -30.95
CA ASN A 281 -7.54 19.51 -31.34
C ASN A 281 -7.57 18.56 -32.55
N ASP A 282 -8.64 17.79 -32.72
CA ASP A 282 -8.82 16.95 -33.92
C ASP A 282 -9.15 17.77 -35.17
N ILE A 283 -9.85 18.91 -35.03
CA ILE A 283 -10.11 19.84 -36.15
C ILE A 283 -8.84 20.60 -36.57
N LEU A 284 -7.93 20.89 -35.63
CA LEU A 284 -6.66 21.57 -35.94
C LEU A 284 -5.62 20.62 -36.58
N SER A 285 -5.71 19.31 -36.34
CA SER A 285 -4.78 18.32 -36.90
C SER A 285 -5.15 17.84 -38.30
N ALA A 286 -6.42 17.98 -38.71
CA ALA A 286 -6.91 17.55 -40.03
C ALA A 286 -6.72 18.59 -41.17
N ASN A 287 -6.15 19.76 -40.88
CA ASN A 287 -6.00 20.85 -41.87
C ASN A 287 -4.56 21.09 -42.36
N ILE A 288 -3.66 20.11 -42.15
CA ILE A 288 -2.30 20.14 -42.68
C ILE A 288 -2.11 18.91 -43.58
N GLU A 289 -2.74 18.93 -44.76
CA GLU A 289 -2.30 18.05 -45.85
C GLU A 289 -2.41 18.76 -47.21
N GLU A 290 -1.32 18.61 -47.97
CA GLU A 290 -1.12 18.89 -49.41
C GLU A 290 -0.86 20.34 -49.87
N VAL A 291 0.43 20.70 -49.89
CA VAL A 291 0.99 21.59 -50.93
C VAL A 291 1.70 20.70 -51.96
N PRO A 292 1.27 20.64 -53.24
CA PRO A 292 1.93 19.84 -54.25
C PRO A 292 3.20 20.54 -54.76
N SER A 293 4.34 19.85 -54.67
CA SER A 293 5.60 20.29 -55.26
C SER A 293 5.64 19.95 -56.76
N THR A 294 5.30 20.93 -57.59
CA THR A 294 5.70 20.99 -59.00
C THR A 294 6.81 22.02 -59.16
N ASN A 295 8.01 21.57 -59.57
CA ASN A 295 8.69 22.13 -60.74
C ASN A 295 10.00 21.41 -61.05
N ALA A 296 9.99 20.70 -62.17
CA ALA A 296 11.16 20.48 -63.00
C ALA A 296 11.42 21.74 -63.84
N ILE A 297 12.65 22.26 -63.84
CA ILE A 297 13.16 23.13 -64.90
C ILE A 297 14.54 22.61 -65.32
N ALA A 298 14.66 22.49 -66.64
CA ALA A 298 15.74 21.93 -67.41
C ALA A 298 17.01 22.80 -67.43
N GLY A 299 18.13 22.19 -67.84
CA GLY A 299 18.96 22.78 -68.88
C GLY A 299 20.46 22.91 -68.61
N ARG A 300 21.20 22.02 -69.29
CA ARG A 300 22.62 22.08 -69.72
C ARG A 300 23.72 21.83 -68.69
#